data_AF-R7RZZ2-F1
#
_entry.id   AF-R7RZZ2-F1
#
_cell.length_a   1.000
_cell.length_b   1.000
_cell.length_c   1.000
_cell.angle_alpha   90.00
_cell.angle_beta   90.00
_cell.angle_gamma   90.00
#
_symmetry.space_group_name_H-M   'P 1'
#
loop_
_entity.id
_entity.type
_entity.pdbx_description
1 polymer ?
#
loop_
_entity_poly.entity_id
_entity_poly.type
_entity_poly.pdbx_seq_one_letter_code
_entity_poly.pdbx_strand_id
1 'polypeptide(L)'
;MSWANDNSELTRKWERLVESDPSRVIGIFDNGLYEPLSRNRWGDTRRDIRPASVALEKKINAVSSSSFLRGLLEAGLVQKLCDCISGRCITLERREVFYSESNNEPVMHSPYLVPMRMLFLVARFLQFPPSAADGLVLDTLRTQWPSMMQRIWADPSTTGYPDDQMSLERCMVQMTAQKVVESDPDFVQILHEDEDLTLRIITRQWIHSTKATDNSVLCIYIRSLFFGQSTIYDDTDISLAQRVLQDVWEGSGKSYRIFFTKIVWSIERFSMDDAKEYIFLLSLLYNLSATLKSSAAFSDPDFARTLFKTTAIWECLFRLLSRTAHDSRAAHTAESKQLYRSVIDLFALCVVHTWAEPADAASFLKVVVQAGMFNTFDEVLPLLVSESDLSQSISFALLHIVRLTRTRPSILRFLRQELPRPISVRAILDSSFTGIGKPHPPRYLPNLEQLISIGDASMDQLAHIRSWALWDMLELPGSRRVYETRMHET
;
A
#
# COMPACT_ATOMS: atom_id res chain seq x y z
N MET A 1 26.40 3.81 0.67
CA MET A 1 26.84 3.25 1.98
C MET A 1 27.71 2.01 1.79
N SER A 2 29.03 2.20 1.65
CA SER A 2 29.95 1.16 1.19
C SER A 2 30.95 0.78 2.26
N TRP A 3 30.89 -0.49 2.70
CA TRP A 3 31.90 -1.15 3.52
C TRP A 3 33.22 -1.42 2.76
N ALA A 4 33.33 -0.97 1.51
CA ALA A 4 34.31 -1.49 0.54
C ALA A 4 35.78 -1.10 0.81
N ASN A 5 36.08 -0.29 1.82
CA ASN A 5 37.45 0.15 2.09
C ASN A 5 38.10 -0.49 3.33
N ASP A 6 37.42 -1.37 4.07
CA ASP A 6 38.05 -2.12 5.18
C ASP A 6 38.80 -3.36 4.65
N ASN A 7 39.90 -3.09 3.95
CA ASN A 7 40.77 -4.10 3.35
C ASN A 7 41.78 -4.68 4.37
N SER A 8 41.36 -4.77 5.64
CA SER A 8 42.22 -5.26 6.72
C SER A 8 42.55 -6.74 6.53
N GLU A 9 43.73 -7.16 7.02
CA GLU A 9 44.14 -8.57 7.03
C GLU A 9 43.10 -9.46 7.75
N LEU A 10 42.37 -8.90 8.72
CA LEU A 10 41.28 -9.57 9.41
C LEU A 10 40.10 -9.86 8.48
N THR A 11 39.67 -8.92 7.64
CA THR A 11 38.61 -9.18 6.65
C THR A 11 39.01 -10.32 5.71
N ARG A 12 40.26 -10.34 5.22
CA ARG A 12 40.77 -11.43 4.36
C ARG A 12 40.91 -12.77 5.08
N LYS A 13 41.21 -12.78 6.39
CA LYS A 13 41.14 -13.99 7.23
C LYS A 13 39.71 -14.54 7.21
N TRP A 14 38.73 -13.69 7.48
CA TRP A 14 37.33 -14.11 7.56
C TRP A 14 36.75 -14.52 6.20
N GLU A 15 37.11 -13.86 5.10
CA GLU A 15 36.72 -14.29 3.74
C GLU A 15 37.16 -15.73 3.45
N ARG A 16 38.37 -16.12 3.87
CA ARG A 16 38.85 -17.50 3.72
C ARG A 16 38.14 -18.47 4.66
N LEU A 17 37.87 -18.06 5.91
CA LEU A 17 37.17 -18.89 6.89
C LEU A 17 35.72 -19.16 6.48
N VAL A 18 35.05 -18.17 5.89
CA VAL A 18 33.70 -18.32 5.37
C VAL A 18 33.61 -19.50 4.40
N GLU A 19 34.61 -19.71 3.54
CA GLU A 19 34.64 -20.83 2.58
C GLU A 19 35.08 -22.17 3.20
N SER A 20 36.02 -22.12 4.16
CA SER A 20 36.72 -23.32 4.64
C SER A 20 36.18 -23.88 5.96
N ASP A 21 35.58 -23.05 6.82
CA ASP A 21 35.06 -23.44 8.13
C ASP A 21 33.79 -22.62 8.50
N PRO A 22 32.63 -22.95 7.89
CA PRO A 22 31.36 -22.31 8.19
C PRO A 22 30.99 -22.35 9.68
N SER A 23 31.33 -23.44 10.37
CA SER A 23 31.02 -23.61 11.80
C SER A 23 31.73 -22.57 12.67
N ARG A 24 33.00 -22.27 12.39
CA ARG A 24 33.72 -21.20 13.07
C ARG A 24 33.16 -19.82 12.77
N VAL A 25 32.76 -19.56 11.52
CA VAL A 25 32.13 -18.29 11.13
C VAL A 25 30.84 -18.08 11.88
N ILE A 26 29.97 -19.09 11.98
CA ILE A 26 28.73 -18.95 12.74
C ILE A 26 28.98 -18.85 14.25
N GLY A 27 29.98 -19.57 14.76
CA GLY A 27 30.37 -19.53 16.17
C GLY A 27 30.98 -18.20 16.64
N ILE A 28 31.29 -17.26 15.74
CA ILE A 28 31.64 -15.89 16.14
C ILE A 28 30.43 -15.14 16.72
N PHE A 29 29.21 -15.56 16.38
CA PHE A 29 27.98 -14.93 16.85
C PHE A 29 27.51 -15.52 18.18
N ASP A 30 28.24 -16.42 18.82
CA ASP A 30 27.86 -16.96 20.13
C ASP A 30 28.00 -15.92 21.24
N ASN A 31 27.08 -15.96 22.22
CA ASN A 31 26.96 -15.03 23.35
C ASN A 31 28.23 -14.85 24.20
N GLY A 32 29.21 -15.74 24.04
CA GLY A 32 30.45 -15.72 24.79
C GLY A 32 31.37 -14.54 24.49
N LEU A 33 31.13 -13.71 23.46
CA LEU A 33 32.06 -12.66 23.01
C LEU A 33 31.73 -11.23 23.45
N TYR A 34 30.77 -11.05 24.36
CA TYR A 34 30.39 -9.72 24.83
C TYR A 34 31.50 -9.04 25.67
N GLU A 35 32.15 -9.80 26.56
CA GLU A 35 33.19 -9.28 27.43
C GLU A 35 34.47 -9.00 26.65
N PRO A 36 35.14 -7.83 26.83
CA PRO A 36 36.31 -7.45 26.03
C PRO A 36 37.47 -8.45 25.99
N LEU A 37 37.59 -9.32 27.00
CA LEU A 37 38.64 -10.32 27.14
C LEU A 37 38.18 -11.75 26.87
N SER A 38 36.89 -11.94 26.61
CA SER A 38 36.34 -13.25 26.30
C SER A 38 36.84 -13.76 24.95
N ARG A 39 37.01 -15.08 24.87
CA ARG A 39 37.40 -15.79 23.66
C ARG A 39 36.46 -16.97 23.47
N ASN A 40 36.05 -17.22 22.24
CA ASN A 40 35.33 -18.43 21.91
C ASN A 40 36.29 -19.63 21.83
N ARG A 41 35.76 -20.83 21.55
CA ARG A 41 36.57 -22.06 21.46
C ARG A 41 37.66 -22.04 20.37
N TRP A 42 37.60 -21.10 19.43
CA TRP A 42 38.59 -20.91 18.36
C TRP A 42 39.59 -19.79 18.66
N GLY A 43 39.50 -19.17 19.83
CA GLY A 43 40.34 -18.05 20.24
C GLY A 43 39.95 -16.71 19.61
N ASP A 44 38.84 -16.64 18.87
CA ASP A 44 38.36 -15.39 18.30
C ASP A 44 37.75 -14.50 19.39
N THR A 45 37.79 -13.19 19.15
CA THR A 45 37.43 -12.17 20.13
C THR A 45 36.34 -11.24 19.60
N ARG A 46 35.88 -10.32 20.43
CA ARG A 46 34.96 -9.26 20.00
C ARG A 46 35.46 -8.44 18.80
N ARG A 47 36.78 -8.33 18.60
CA ARG A 47 37.38 -7.58 17.47
C ARG A 47 37.13 -8.27 16.13
N ASP A 48 36.86 -9.56 16.16
CA ASP A 48 36.65 -10.37 14.97
C ASP A 48 35.20 -10.29 14.42
N ILE A 49 34.23 -9.89 15.25
CA ILE A 49 32.80 -9.88 14.88
C ILE A 49 32.55 -9.03 13.63
N ARG A 50 33.03 -7.77 13.62
CA ARG A 50 32.78 -6.86 12.48
C ARG A 50 33.44 -7.37 11.19
N PRO A 51 34.74 -7.71 11.15
CA PRO A 51 35.35 -8.33 9.98
C PRO A 51 34.63 -9.60 9.51
N ALA A 52 34.18 -10.45 10.44
CA ALA A 52 33.41 -11.66 10.12
C ALA A 52 32.07 -11.32 9.46
N SER A 53 31.32 -10.37 10.03
CA SER A 53 30.06 -9.88 9.47
C SER A 53 30.23 -9.32 8.06
N VAL A 54 31.23 -8.47 7.84
CA VAL A 54 31.52 -7.88 6.52
C VAL A 54 31.89 -8.96 5.50
N ALA A 55 32.77 -9.90 5.88
CA ALA A 55 33.17 -11.00 5.00
C ALA A 55 31.98 -11.91 4.65
N LEU A 56 31.14 -12.23 5.63
CA LEU A 56 29.95 -13.05 5.46
C LEU A 56 28.94 -12.38 4.52
N GLU A 57 28.61 -11.10 4.77
CA GLU A 57 27.68 -10.34 3.93
C GLU A 57 28.18 -10.21 2.49
N LYS A 58 29.46 -9.83 2.32
CA LYS A 58 30.09 -9.73 1.00
C LYS A 58 30.03 -11.06 0.27
N LYS A 59 30.30 -12.16 0.96
CA LYS A 59 30.27 -13.49 0.36
C LYS A 59 28.85 -13.88 -0.02
N ILE A 60 27.86 -13.75 0.87
CA ILE A 60 26.45 -14.05 0.56
C ILE A 60 25.99 -13.24 -0.66
N ASN A 61 26.34 -11.95 -0.75
CA ASN A 61 25.94 -11.10 -1.87
C ASN A 61 26.68 -11.40 -3.19
N ALA A 62 27.89 -11.99 -3.14
CA ALA A 62 28.68 -12.34 -4.32
C ALA A 62 28.38 -13.74 -4.87
N VAL A 63 27.63 -14.57 -4.14
CA VAL A 63 27.46 -15.98 -4.45
C VAL A 63 26.49 -16.19 -5.61
N SER A 64 26.94 -16.97 -6.59
CA SER A 64 26.10 -17.55 -7.66
C SER A 64 25.83 -19.05 -7.43
N SER A 65 26.48 -19.68 -6.44
CA SER A 65 26.45 -21.14 -6.21
C SER A 65 25.79 -21.52 -4.87
N SER A 66 24.79 -22.40 -4.92
CA SER A 66 24.02 -22.86 -3.76
C SER A 66 24.81 -23.69 -2.75
N SER A 67 25.93 -24.32 -3.13
CA SER A 67 26.67 -25.24 -2.27
C SER A 67 27.35 -24.56 -1.07
N PHE A 68 27.88 -23.37 -1.27
CA PHE A 68 28.51 -22.59 -0.23
C PHE A 68 27.49 -22.14 0.83
N LEU A 69 26.37 -21.58 0.38
CA LEU A 69 25.31 -21.11 1.27
C LEU A 69 24.79 -22.26 2.11
N ARG A 70 24.60 -23.45 1.52
CA ARG A 70 24.20 -24.66 2.22
C ARG A 70 25.07 -24.97 3.44
N GLY A 71 26.41 -24.88 3.33
CA GLY A 71 27.31 -25.13 4.46
C GLY A 71 27.11 -24.14 5.63
N LEU A 72 26.80 -22.88 5.33
CA LEU A 72 26.44 -21.89 6.36
C LEU A 72 25.07 -22.15 6.98
N LEU A 73 24.10 -22.56 6.16
CA LEU A 73 22.76 -22.92 6.63
C LEU A 73 22.81 -24.13 7.57
N GLU A 74 23.53 -25.18 7.18
CA GLU A 74 23.77 -26.38 8.00
C GLU A 74 24.53 -26.06 9.30
N ALA A 75 25.42 -25.06 9.27
CA ALA A 75 26.09 -24.54 10.46
C ALA A 75 25.18 -23.68 11.36
N GLY A 76 23.92 -23.42 10.98
CA GLY A 76 22.94 -22.70 11.80
C GLY A 76 22.92 -21.18 11.61
N LEU A 77 23.37 -20.67 10.46
CA LEU A 77 23.38 -19.22 10.18
C LEU A 77 22.04 -18.54 10.48
N VAL A 78 20.94 -19.07 9.93
CA VAL A 78 19.61 -18.45 10.03
C VAL A 78 19.16 -18.37 11.48
N GLN A 79 19.34 -19.45 12.25
CA GLN A 79 18.98 -19.49 13.66
C GLN A 79 19.76 -18.43 14.45
N LYS A 80 21.07 -18.28 14.20
CA LYS A 80 21.89 -17.26 14.87
C LYS A 80 21.50 -15.85 14.50
N LEU A 81 21.16 -15.58 13.24
CA LEU A 81 20.65 -14.27 12.83
C LEU A 81 19.33 -13.97 13.54
N CYS A 82 18.41 -14.93 13.62
CA CYS A 82 17.15 -14.79 14.33
C CYS A 82 17.34 -14.58 15.84
N ASP A 83 18.29 -15.27 16.46
CA ASP A 83 18.66 -15.05 17.87
C ASP A 83 19.19 -13.63 18.10
N CYS A 84 19.99 -13.10 17.18
CA CYS A 84 20.46 -11.71 17.24
C CYS A 84 19.31 -10.69 17.10
N ILE A 85 18.38 -10.94 16.18
CA ILE A 85 17.24 -10.03 15.93
C ILE A 85 16.25 -10.04 17.12
N SER A 86 15.99 -11.22 17.68
CA SER A 86 15.11 -11.40 18.85
C SER A 86 15.75 -10.93 20.17
N GLY A 87 17.04 -10.60 20.18
CA GLY A 87 17.77 -10.19 21.38
C GLY A 87 18.16 -11.35 22.31
N ARG A 88 17.98 -12.62 21.88
CA ARG A 88 18.54 -13.79 22.60
C ARG A 88 20.06 -13.90 22.44
N CYS A 89 20.58 -13.27 21.39
CA CYS A 89 22.00 -13.12 21.16
C CYS A 89 22.42 -11.65 21.07
N ILE A 90 23.33 -11.22 21.94
CA ILE A 90 23.74 -9.81 22.03
C ILE A 90 24.99 -9.48 21.20
N THR A 91 25.54 -10.46 20.48
CA THR A 91 26.82 -10.34 19.77
C THR A 91 26.81 -9.25 18.71
N LEU A 92 25.65 -9.06 18.04
CA LEU A 92 25.42 -8.02 17.04
C LEU A 92 24.64 -6.79 17.59
N GLU A 93 24.34 -6.73 18.90
CA GLU A 93 23.59 -5.60 19.46
C GLU A 93 24.37 -4.29 19.52
N ARG A 94 25.69 -4.32 19.31
CA ARG A 94 26.49 -3.11 19.30
C ARG A 94 26.07 -2.26 18.10
N ARG A 95 25.41 -1.13 18.38
CA ARG A 95 25.08 -0.11 17.38
C ARG A 95 26.31 0.24 16.58
N GLU A 96 26.25 -0.06 15.29
CA GLU A 96 27.27 0.37 14.36
C GLU A 96 27.09 1.86 14.12
N VAL A 97 28.21 2.58 14.21
CA VAL A 97 28.27 4.00 13.85
C VAL A 97 28.52 4.03 12.35
N PHE A 98 27.49 4.40 11.60
CA PHE A 98 27.63 4.76 10.20
C PHE A 98 27.92 6.25 10.10
N TYR A 99 28.42 6.70 8.97
CA TYR A 99 28.61 8.12 8.73
C TYR A 99 27.71 8.54 7.58
N SER A 100 26.96 9.61 7.79
CA SER A 100 26.16 10.26 6.77
C SER A 100 27.02 10.69 5.59
N GLU A 101 26.57 10.41 4.37
CA GLU A 101 27.26 10.87 3.15
C GLU A 101 27.19 12.41 2.99
N SER A 102 26.18 13.08 3.57
CA SER A 102 25.95 14.52 3.37
C SER A 102 26.71 15.42 4.35
N ASN A 103 26.83 15.02 5.61
CA ASN A 103 27.37 15.85 6.69
C ASN A 103 28.44 15.15 7.54
N ASN A 104 28.79 13.89 7.22
CA ASN A 104 29.76 13.09 7.97
C ASN A 104 29.42 12.96 9.47
N GLU A 105 28.14 13.10 9.84
CA GLU A 105 27.68 12.88 11.20
C GLU A 105 27.49 11.39 11.48
N PRO A 106 27.78 10.94 12.71
CA PRO A 106 27.57 9.55 13.11
C PRO A 106 26.08 9.22 13.18
N VAL A 107 25.71 8.16 12.49
CA VAL A 107 24.36 7.64 12.34
C VAL A 107 24.29 6.33 13.09
N MET A 108 23.48 6.29 14.14
CA MET A 108 23.29 5.10 14.95
C MET A 108 22.11 4.31 14.40
N HIS A 109 22.38 3.13 13.86
CA HIS A 109 21.35 2.20 13.41
C HIS A 109 20.90 1.25 14.53
N SER A 110 19.76 0.60 14.31
CA SER A 110 19.25 -0.38 15.27
C SER A 110 20.14 -1.62 15.37
N PRO A 111 20.22 -2.25 16.56
CA PRO A 111 21.02 -3.46 16.79
C PRO A 111 20.66 -4.62 15.85
N TYR A 112 19.41 -4.67 15.37
CA TYR A 112 18.93 -5.72 14.49
C TYR A 112 19.14 -5.43 12.99
N LEU A 113 19.66 -4.26 12.58
CA LEU A 113 19.81 -3.94 11.16
C LEU A 113 20.75 -4.92 10.44
N VAL A 114 21.96 -5.13 10.97
CA VAL A 114 22.96 -6.02 10.36
C VAL A 114 22.43 -7.45 10.22
N PRO A 115 21.92 -8.10 11.29
CA PRO A 115 21.40 -9.45 11.14
C PRO A 115 20.14 -9.51 10.27
N MET A 116 19.23 -8.53 10.31
CA MET A 116 18.08 -8.48 9.38
C MET A 116 18.53 -8.37 7.92
N ARG A 117 19.55 -7.55 7.64
CA ARG A 117 20.09 -7.41 6.28
C ARG A 117 20.71 -8.70 5.78
N MET A 118 21.49 -9.40 6.62
CA MET A 118 22.03 -10.72 6.26
C MET A 118 20.92 -11.73 6.04
N LEU A 119 19.88 -11.71 6.89
CA LEU A 119 18.73 -12.60 6.78
C LEU A 119 17.97 -12.36 5.47
N PHE A 120 17.75 -11.10 5.11
CA PHE A 120 17.18 -10.73 3.82
C PHE A 120 18.05 -11.23 2.65
N LEU A 121 19.37 -11.07 2.73
CA LEU A 121 20.28 -11.58 1.70
C LEU A 121 20.19 -13.11 1.55
N VAL A 122 20.03 -13.85 2.64
CA VAL A 122 19.75 -15.30 2.60
C VAL A 122 18.38 -15.56 1.96
N ALA A 123 17.34 -14.83 2.37
CA ALA A 123 15.99 -14.98 1.84
C ALA A 123 15.92 -14.73 0.32
N ARG A 124 16.74 -13.83 -0.23
CA ARG A 124 16.81 -13.56 -1.67
C ARG A 124 17.16 -14.80 -2.52
N PHE A 125 17.81 -15.81 -1.94
CA PHE A 125 18.17 -17.05 -2.63
C PHE A 125 17.12 -18.16 -2.54
N LEU A 126 16.04 -17.94 -1.76
CA LEU A 126 14.94 -18.87 -1.69
C LEU A 126 14.29 -19.04 -3.08
N GLN A 127 14.02 -20.30 -3.42
CA GLN A 127 13.41 -20.68 -4.69
C GLN A 127 11.92 -20.98 -4.50
N PHE A 128 11.17 -20.87 -5.59
CA PHE A 128 9.81 -21.38 -5.69
C PHE A 128 9.76 -22.40 -6.84
N PRO A 129 9.50 -23.70 -6.55
CA PRO A 129 9.28 -24.29 -5.24
C PRO A 129 10.54 -24.35 -4.34
N PRO A 130 10.41 -24.42 -3.00
CA PRO A 130 11.55 -24.51 -2.09
C PRO A 130 12.41 -25.75 -2.29
N SER A 131 13.73 -25.58 -2.27
CA SER A 131 14.70 -26.68 -2.16
C SER A 131 14.82 -27.21 -0.73
N ALA A 132 15.52 -28.34 -0.52
CA ALA A 132 15.78 -28.87 0.82
C ALA A 132 16.56 -27.88 1.71
N ALA A 133 17.45 -27.08 1.12
CA ALA A 133 18.17 -26.04 1.86
C ALA A 133 17.24 -24.87 2.22
N ASP A 134 16.34 -24.50 1.31
CA ASP A 134 15.32 -23.47 1.56
C ASP A 134 14.39 -23.89 2.69
N GLY A 135 14.03 -25.18 2.76
CA GLY A 135 13.26 -25.75 3.88
C GLY A 135 13.88 -25.47 5.25
N LEU A 136 15.21 -25.60 5.40
CA LEU A 136 15.90 -25.25 6.65
C LEU A 136 15.74 -23.77 7.02
N VAL A 137 15.82 -22.88 6.03
CA VAL A 137 15.63 -21.43 6.24
C VAL A 137 14.19 -21.15 6.65
N LEU A 138 13.23 -21.69 5.90
CA LEU A 138 11.81 -21.49 6.12
C LEU A 138 11.39 -22.02 7.49
N ASP A 139 11.71 -23.26 7.84
CA ASP A 139 11.34 -23.85 9.13
C ASP A 139 11.92 -23.07 10.32
N THR A 140 13.16 -22.59 10.18
CA THR A 140 13.78 -21.72 11.19
C THR A 140 13.02 -20.39 11.30
N LEU A 141 12.73 -19.74 10.17
CA LEU A 141 11.97 -18.50 10.14
C LEU A 141 10.58 -18.68 10.76
N ARG A 142 9.86 -19.75 10.41
CA ARG A 142 8.53 -20.04 10.97
C ARG A 142 8.55 -20.09 12.50
N THR A 143 9.57 -20.76 13.04
CA THR A 143 9.73 -20.91 14.49
C THR A 143 10.14 -19.61 15.18
N GLN A 144 10.96 -18.77 14.52
CA GLN A 144 11.59 -17.61 15.17
C GLN A 144 10.96 -16.25 14.85
N TRP A 145 10.13 -16.18 13.80
CA TRP A 145 9.54 -14.93 13.31
C TRP A 145 8.74 -14.18 14.37
N PRO A 146 7.83 -14.81 15.14
CA PRO A 146 7.06 -14.09 16.16
C PRO A 146 7.95 -13.41 17.19
N SER A 147 9.00 -14.09 17.67
CA SER A 147 9.94 -13.53 18.65
C SER A 147 10.74 -12.35 18.09
N MET A 148 11.15 -12.42 16.82
CA MET A 148 11.81 -11.28 16.15
C MET A 148 10.88 -10.07 16.05
N MET A 149 9.63 -10.29 15.62
CA MET A 149 8.65 -9.21 15.47
C MET A 149 8.27 -8.61 16.83
N GLN A 150 8.08 -9.42 17.86
CA GLN A 150 7.86 -8.93 19.24
C GLN A 150 8.99 -8.02 19.72
N ARG A 151 10.25 -8.39 19.47
CA ARG A 151 11.41 -7.55 19.84
C ARG A 151 11.41 -6.22 19.09
N ILE A 152 11.23 -6.25 17.76
CA ILE A 152 11.22 -5.03 16.92
C ILE A 152 10.01 -4.14 17.27
N TRP A 153 8.87 -4.73 17.60
CA TRP A 153 7.70 -3.98 18.04
C TRP A 153 7.95 -3.28 19.38
N ALA A 154 8.47 -3.99 20.38
CA ALA A 154 8.74 -3.45 21.71
C ALA A 154 9.87 -2.41 21.71
N ASP A 155 10.88 -2.56 20.84
CA ASP A 155 12.03 -1.67 20.73
C ASP A 155 12.25 -1.26 19.27
N PRO A 156 11.49 -0.26 18.75
CA PRO A 156 11.64 0.24 17.39
C PRO A 156 12.99 0.91 17.12
N SER A 157 13.78 1.19 18.17
CA SER A 157 15.07 1.86 18.13
C SER A 157 15.06 3.07 17.18
N THR A 158 15.78 3.05 16.05
CA THR A 158 15.92 4.21 15.15
C THR A 158 14.95 4.22 13.98
N THR A 159 14.14 3.16 13.82
CA THR A 159 13.15 3.07 12.72
C THR A 159 12.00 4.07 12.83
N GLY A 160 11.79 4.65 14.02
CA GLY A 160 10.81 5.70 14.27
C GLY A 160 11.26 7.11 13.88
N TYR A 161 12.52 7.31 13.45
CA TYR A 161 13.00 8.62 13.02
C TYR A 161 12.76 8.82 11.52
N PRO A 162 12.22 9.97 11.09
CA PRO A 162 12.01 10.29 9.68
C PRO A 162 13.31 10.76 9.00
N ASP A 163 14.39 10.00 9.18
CA ASP A 163 15.68 10.24 8.52
C ASP A 163 15.81 9.37 7.26
N ASP A 164 16.34 9.94 6.20
CA ASP A 164 16.65 9.30 4.93
C ASP A 164 17.64 8.13 5.06
N GLN A 165 18.53 8.18 6.05
CA GLN A 165 19.52 7.13 6.32
C GLN A 165 18.87 5.88 6.91
N MET A 166 17.76 6.05 7.63
CA MET A 166 17.00 4.94 8.23
C MET A 166 16.13 4.19 7.21
N SER A 167 16.11 4.64 5.96
CA SER A 167 15.26 4.08 4.91
C SER A 167 15.47 2.58 4.68
N LEU A 168 16.73 2.14 4.62
CA LEU A 168 17.05 0.72 4.45
C LEU A 168 16.49 -0.13 5.60
N GLU A 169 16.66 0.36 6.82
CA GLU A 169 16.24 -0.32 8.04
C GLU A 169 14.72 -0.46 8.15
N ARG A 170 13.98 0.59 7.76
CA ARG A 170 12.51 0.59 7.70
C ARG A 170 11.94 -0.41 6.69
N CYS A 171 12.72 -0.83 5.69
CA CYS A 171 12.26 -1.80 4.69
C CYS A 171 12.59 -3.25 5.03
N MET A 172 13.55 -3.51 5.92
CA MET A 172 14.12 -4.85 6.07
C MET A 172 13.10 -5.92 6.47
N VAL A 173 12.22 -5.60 7.43
CA VAL A 173 11.15 -6.52 7.88
C VAL A 173 10.30 -6.91 6.69
N GLN A 174 9.83 -5.91 5.95
CA GLN A 174 8.93 -6.13 4.84
C GLN A 174 9.59 -6.88 3.67
N MET A 175 10.78 -6.46 3.26
CA MET A 175 11.51 -7.08 2.14
C MET A 175 11.80 -8.56 2.45
N THR A 176 12.11 -8.86 3.70
CA THR A 176 12.32 -10.25 4.16
C THR A 176 11.01 -11.02 4.12
N ALA A 177 9.94 -10.50 4.74
CA ALA A 177 8.63 -11.15 4.78
C ALA A 177 8.08 -11.43 3.38
N GLN A 178 8.14 -10.45 2.48
CA GLN A 178 7.71 -10.59 1.09
C GLN A 178 8.49 -11.70 0.39
N LYS A 179 9.82 -11.71 0.52
CA LYS A 179 10.64 -12.70 -0.17
C LYS A 179 10.41 -14.13 0.34
N VAL A 180 10.10 -14.26 1.64
CA VAL A 180 9.72 -15.53 2.25
C VAL A 180 8.36 -16.00 1.72
N VAL A 181 7.35 -15.13 1.70
CA VAL A 181 6.01 -15.44 1.17
C VAL A 181 6.04 -15.80 -0.32
N GLU A 182 6.84 -15.11 -1.13
CA GLU A 182 7.02 -15.45 -2.55
C GLU A 182 7.59 -16.86 -2.76
N SER A 183 8.39 -17.34 -1.81
CA SER A 183 9.06 -18.65 -1.88
C SER A 183 8.23 -19.74 -1.21
N ASP A 184 7.45 -19.39 -0.21
CA ASP A 184 6.59 -20.26 0.58
C ASP A 184 5.26 -19.56 0.91
N PRO A 185 4.24 -19.70 0.04
CA PRO A 185 2.94 -19.06 0.24
C PRO A 185 2.26 -19.43 1.55
N ASP A 186 2.55 -20.62 2.12
CA ASP A 186 2.01 -21.06 3.41
C ASP A 186 2.55 -20.24 4.58
N PHE A 187 3.67 -19.54 4.43
CA PHE A 187 4.20 -18.62 5.45
C PHE A 187 3.20 -17.51 5.81
N VAL A 188 2.27 -17.20 4.91
CA VAL A 188 1.17 -16.26 5.17
C VAL A 188 0.33 -16.68 6.36
N GLN A 189 0.22 -17.98 6.67
CA GLN A 189 -0.50 -18.47 7.86
C GLN A 189 0.07 -17.92 9.16
N ILE A 190 1.40 -17.78 9.26
CA ILE A 190 2.06 -17.19 10.44
C ILE A 190 1.77 -15.70 10.52
N LEU A 191 1.79 -15.01 9.38
CA LEU A 191 1.41 -13.60 9.29
C LEU A 191 -0.08 -13.38 9.62
N HIS A 192 -0.88 -14.46 9.64
CA HIS A 192 -2.29 -14.48 10.02
C HIS A 192 -2.55 -14.97 11.45
N GLU A 193 -1.54 -15.30 12.26
CA GLU A 193 -1.70 -15.61 13.70
C GLU A 193 -1.84 -14.36 14.57
N ASP A 194 -2.84 -14.25 15.47
CA ASP A 194 -3.19 -13.00 16.18
C ASP A 194 -2.01 -12.29 16.89
N GLU A 195 -0.97 -13.05 17.25
CA GLU A 195 0.23 -12.57 17.91
C GLU A 195 1.29 -11.98 16.96
N ASP A 196 1.16 -12.19 15.64
CA ASP A 196 2.09 -11.63 14.66
C ASP A 196 1.93 -10.11 14.53
N LEU A 197 3.05 -9.41 14.54
CA LEU A 197 3.13 -7.94 14.55
C LEU A 197 3.70 -7.39 13.25
N THR A 198 3.86 -8.22 12.20
CA THR A 198 4.62 -7.87 11.00
C THR A 198 4.01 -6.65 10.31
N LEU A 199 2.72 -6.69 9.98
CA LEU A 199 2.05 -5.58 9.30
C LEU A 199 1.96 -4.32 10.19
N ARG A 200 1.85 -4.47 11.52
CA ARG A 200 1.89 -3.34 12.47
C ARG A 200 3.25 -2.65 12.45
N ILE A 201 4.32 -3.43 12.46
CA ILE A 201 5.71 -2.94 12.39
C ILE A 201 5.94 -2.23 11.07
N ILE A 202 5.58 -2.87 9.95
CA ILE A 202 5.74 -2.29 8.60
C ILE A 202 4.96 -0.98 8.49
N THR A 203 3.70 -0.94 8.94
CA THR A 203 2.90 0.28 8.92
C THR A 203 3.53 1.39 9.77
N ARG A 204 3.98 1.06 11.00
CA ARG A 204 4.66 2.02 11.88
C ARG A 204 5.91 2.59 11.23
N GLN A 205 6.75 1.74 10.64
CA GLN A 205 7.95 2.16 9.92
C GLN A 205 7.59 3.03 8.71
N TRP A 206 6.59 2.63 7.94
CA TRP A 206 6.10 3.35 6.76
C TRP A 206 5.64 4.78 7.07
N ILE A 207 4.98 5.02 8.21
CA ILE A 207 4.62 6.39 8.66
C ILE A 207 5.85 7.31 8.71
N HIS A 208 7.02 6.77 9.01
CA HIS A 208 8.29 7.49 9.07
C HIS A 208 9.13 7.45 7.78
N SER A 209 8.67 6.78 6.71
CA SER A 209 9.39 6.68 5.43
C SER A 209 9.53 8.01 4.70
N THR A 210 10.73 8.40 4.29
CA THR A 210 10.98 9.70 3.63
C THR A 210 11.34 9.60 2.16
N LYS A 211 11.64 8.40 1.66
CA LYS A 211 12.07 8.15 0.28
C LYS A 211 10.98 7.42 -0.50
N ALA A 212 11.01 7.47 -1.82
CA ALA A 212 10.08 6.68 -2.63
C ALA A 212 10.32 5.17 -2.40
N THR A 213 11.59 4.79 -2.27
CA THR A 213 12.04 3.39 -2.13
C THR A 213 11.59 2.70 -0.86
N ASP A 214 11.30 3.42 0.23
CA ASP A 214 10.76 2.84 1.47
C ASP A 214 9.28 3.13 1.68
N ASN A 215 8.68 3.89 0.78
CA ASN A 215 7.27 4.25 0.85
C ASN A 215 6.42 3.35 -0.06
N SER A 216 6.92 2.95 -1.22
CA SER A 216 6.24 1.98 -2.11
C SER A 216 6.13 0.57 -1.53
N VAL A 217 6.97 0.27 -0.54
CA VAL A 217 7.18 -1.07 0.01
C VAL A 217 5.86 -1.50 0.66
N LEU A 218 5.21 -0.67 1.50
CA LEU A 218 3.94 -1.06 2.17
C LEU A 218 2.86 -1.51 1.17
N CYS A 219 2.69 -0.78 0.07
CA CYS A 219 1.71 -1.11 -0.97
C CYS A 219 1.99 -2.49 -1.58
N ILE A 220 3.26 -2.77 -1.92
CA ILE A 220 3.70 -4.04 -2.49
C ILE A 220 3.43 -5.19 -1.51
N TYR A 221 3.70 -4.99 -0.22
CA TYR A 221 3.48 -6.03 0.78
C TYR A 221 2.00 -6.34 0.99
N ILE A 222 1.17 -5.34 1.23
CA ILE A 222 -0.27 -5.57 1.39
C ILE A 222 -0.82 -6.23 0.13
N ARG A 223 -0.40 -5.80 -1.07
CA ARG A 223 -0.77 -6.48 -2.32
C ARG A 223 -0.35 -7.95 -2.34
N SER A 224 0.86 -8.28 -1.90
CA SER A 224 1.34 -9.67 -1.87
C SER A 224 0.50 -10.59 -0.97
N LEU A 225 -0.08 -10.05 0.12
CA LEU A 225 -0.96 -10.81 1.00
C LEU A 225 -2.27 -11.24 0.31
N PHE A 226 -2.79 -10.43 -0.62
CA PHE A 226 -4.09 -10.70 -1.29
C PHE A 226 -3.96 -11.33 -2.68
N PHE A 227 -2.95 -10.96 -3.46
CA PHE A 227 -2.84 -11.40 -4.87
C PHE A 227 -1.98 -12.65 -5.06
N GLY A 228 -1.29 -13.13 -4.02
CA GLY A 228 -0.48 -14.35 -4.06
C GLY A 228 -1.28 -15.65 -3.87
N GLN A 229 -2.49 -15.57 -3.33
CA GLN A 229 -3.32 -16.74 -3.02
C GLN A 229 -4.38 -16.93 -4.11
N SER A 230 -4.18 -17.90 -5.01
CA SER A 230 -5.07 -18.14 -6.17
C SER A 230 -6.44 -18.74 -5.82
N THR A 231 -6.78 -18.88 -4.55
CA THR A 231 -7.96 -19.61 -4.09
C THR A 231 -9.01 -18.66 -3.56
N ILE A 232 -10.00 -18.39 -4.41
CA ILE A 232 -11.44 -18.18 -4.14
C ILE A 232 -11.76 -17.43 -2.84
N TYR A 233 -12.32 -16.22 -2.99
CA TYR A 233 -12.89 -15.40 -1.92
C TYR A 233 -13.87 -16.20 -1.04
N ASP A 234 -13.41 -16.67 0.12
CA ASP A 234 -14.18 -17.45 1.09
C ASP A 234 -14.12 -16.77 2.48
N ASP A 235 -14.78 -17.31 3.51
CA ASP A 235 -14.84 -16.72 4.87
C ASP A 235 -13.47 -16.33 5.46
N THR A 236 -12.38 -17.01 5.06
CA THR A 236 -10.98 -16.67 5.40
C THR A 236 -10.58 -15.22 5.04
N ASP A 237 -11.22 -14.64 4.02
CA ASP A 237 -10.95 -13.27 3.58
C ASP A 237 -11.47 -12.23 4.57
N ILE A 238 -12.54 -12.53 5.30
CA ILE A 238 -13.13 -11.61 6.27
C ILE A 238 -12.19 -11.47 7.47
N SER A 239 -11.68 -12.58 8.03
CA SER A 239 -10.72 -12.51 9.13
C SER A 239 -9.43 -11.78 8.73
N LEU A 240 -8.95 -12.04 7.51
CA LEU A 240 -7.76 -11.38 7.00
C LEU A 240 -7.99 -9.88 6.78
N ALA A 241 -9.11 -9.50 6.15
CA ALA A 241 -9.48 -8.11 5.92
C ALA A 241 -9.56 -7.33 7.25
N GLN A 242 -10.21 -7.91 8.26
CA GLN A 242 -10.31 -7.31 9.59
C GLN A 242 -8.94 -7.10 10.20
N ARG A 243 -8.11 -8.14 10.17
CA ARG A 243 -6.76 -8.06 10.68
C ARG A 243 -5.93 -7.00 9.98
N VAL A 244 -5.94 -6.95 8.65
CA VAL A 244 -5.15 -5.97 7.88
C VAL A 244 -5.52 -4.54 8.29
N LEU A 245 -6.81 -4.26 8.45
CA LEU A 245 -7.27 -2.95 8.91
C LEU A 245 -6.88 -2.66 10.35
N GLN A 246 -6.99 -3.64 11.25
CA GLN A 246 -6.56 -3.51 12.64
C GLN A 246 -5.06 -3.26 12.75
N ASP A 247 -4.25 -4.00 12.01
CA ASP A 247 -2.80 -3.89 12.03
C ASP A 247 -2.33 -2.56 11.45
N VAL A 248 -2.98 -2.07 10.38
CA VAL A 248 -2.75 -0.71 9.85
C VAL A 248 -3.14 0.35 10.88
N TRP A 249 -4.25 0.16 11.59
CA TRP A 249 -4.68 1.08 12.64
C TRP A 249 -3.68 1.12 13.81
N GLU A 250 -3.28 -0.04 14.34
CA GLU A 250 -2.33 -0.13 15.44
C GLU A 250 -0.94 0.41 15.05
N GLY A 251 -0.46 0.04 13.86
CA GLY A 251 0.82 0.52 13.32
C GLY A 251 0.84 2.03 13.07
N SER A 252 -0.31 2.63 12.75
CA SER A 252 -0.46 4.08 12.61
C SER A 252 -0.66 4.83 13.93
N GLY A 253 -0.33 4.20 15.07
CA GLY A 253 -0.50 4.81 16.39
C GLY A 253 -1.97 4.90 16.79
N LYS A 254 -2.78 3.92 16.38
CA LYS A 254 -4.22 3.84 16.64
C LYS A 254 -5.00 5.00 16.02
N SER A 255 -4.58 5.46 14.84
CA SER A 255 -5.21 6.60 14.16
C SER A 255 -5.08 6.54 12.64
N TYR A 256 -6.17 6.22 11.96
CA TYR A 256 -6.23 6.33 10.49
C TYR A 256 -6.02 7.77 9.99
N ARG A 257 -6.21 8.79 10.83
CA ARG A 257 -5.88 10.17 10.43
C ARG A 257 -4.38 10.34 10.21
N ILE A 258 -3.54 9.76 11.08
CA ILE A 258 -2.08 9.78 10.91
C ILE A 258 -1.71 9.04 9.62
N PHE A 259 -2.35 7.91 9.37
CA PHE A 259 -2.20 7.15 8.12
C PHE A 259 -2.57 7.99 6.88
N PHE A 260 -3.73 8.65 6.86
CA PHE A 260 -4.13 9.48 5.72
C PHE A 260 -3.26 10.73 5.56
N THR A 261 -2.83 11.37 6.65
CA THR A 261 -1.85 12.46 6.58
C THR A 261 -0.56 11.99 5.92
N LYS A 262 -0.12 10.76 6.20
CA LYS A 262 1.05 10.19 5.53
C LYS A 262 0.82 9.95 4.04
N ILE A 263 -0.36 9.47 3.65
CA ILE A 263 -0.71 9.30 2.23
C ILE A 263 -0.68 10.64 1.50
N VAL A 264 -1.31 11.69 2.06
CA VAL A 264 -1.29 13.05 1.50
C VAL A 264 0.15 13.52 1.31
N TRP A 265 0.98 13.41 2.35
CA TRP A 265 2.39 13.79 2.29
C TRP A 265 3.15 13.04 1.19
N SER A 266 2.86 11.75 1.00
CA SER A 266 3.53 10.90 0.01
C SER A 266 3.11 11.27 -1.41
N ILE A 267 1.82 11.47 -1.66
CA ILE A 267 1.30 11.91 -2.97
C ILE A 267 1.86 13.29 -3.36
N GLU A 268 1.98 14.21 -2.40
CA GLU A 268 2.49 15.57 -2.67
C GLU A 268 4.00 15.60 -2.95
N ARG A 269 4.77 14.65 -2.42
CA ARG A 269 6.24 14.64 -2.50
C ARG A 269 6.81 13.77 -3.61
N PHE A 270 6.15 12.67 -3.97
CA PHE A 270 6.69 11.69 -4.91
C PHE A 270 6.13 11.86 -6.33
N SER A 271 6.63 11.03 -7.25
CA SER A 271 6.22 11.09 -8.65
C SER A 271 4.77 10.66 -8.84
N MET A 272 4.23 10.94 -10.02
CA MET A 272 2.89 10.49 -10.40
C MET A 272 2.77 8.96 -10.38
N ASP A 273 3.84 8.24 -10.73
CA ASP A 273 3.84 6.78 -10.70
C ASP A 273 3.78 6.26 -9.27
N ASP A 274 4.51 6.88 -8.34
CA ASP A 274 4.42 6.55 -6.92
C ASP A 274 3.02 6.86 -6.35
N ALA A 275 2.40 7.95 -6.80
CA ALA A 275 1.06 8.35 -6.33
C ALA A 275 -0.01 7.28 -6.59
N LYS A 276 0.09 6.56 -7.71
CA LYS A 276 -0.85 5.47 -8.07
C LYS A 276 -0.83 4.35 -7.05
N GLU A 277 0.35 3.98 -6.54
CA GLU A 277 0.47 2.93 -5.54
C GLU A 277 -0.27 3.28 -4.24
N TYR A 278 -0.27 4.56 -3.85
CA TYR A 278 -1.02 5.01 -2.67
C TYR A 278 -2.53 5.06 -2.91
N ILE A 279 -2.97 5.42 -4.11
CA ILE A 279 -4.39 5.39 -4.48
C ILE A 279 -4.88 3.94 -4.55
N PHE A 280 -4.06 3.04 -5.07
CA PHE A 280 -4.33 1.61 -5.03
C PHE A 280 -4.44 1.09 -3.59
N LEU A 281 -3.50 1.44 -2.72
CA LEU A 281 -3.54 1.08 -1.30
C LEU A 281 -4.81 1.61 -0.62
N LEU A 282 -5.19 2.86 -0.85
CA LEU A 282 -6.44 3.43 -0.34
C LEU A 282 -7.65 2.64 -0.82
N SER A 283 -7.73 2.36 -2.11
CA SER A 283 -8.83 1.60 -2.71
C SER A 283 -8.90 0.18 -2.15
N LEU A 284 -7.75 -0.48 -1.96
CA LEU A 284 -7.69 -1.82 -1.38
C LEU A 284 -8.21 -1.82 0.06
N LEU A 285 -7.63 -0.99 0.94
CA LEU A 285 -8.06 -0.90 2.34
C LEU A 285 -9.53 -0.47 2.47
N TYR A 286 -9.98 0.41 1.59
CA TYR A 286 -11.37 0.81 1.54
C TYR A 286 -12.30 -0.36 1.17
N ASN A 287 -11.97 -1.14 0.13
CA ASN A 287 -12.74 -2.32 -0.23
C ASN A 287 -12.79 -3.33 0.92
N LEU A 288 -11.67 -3.59 1.59
CA LEU A 288 -11.65 -4.45 2.78
C LEU A 288 -12.61 -3.94 3.85
N SER A 289 -12.56 -2.63 4.17
CA SER A 289 -13.46 -2.02 5.15
C SER A 289 -14.93 -2.13 4.73
N ALA A 290 -15.23 -1.94 3.45
CA ALA A 290 -16.59 -2.04 2.92
C ALA A 290 -17.14 -3.47 2.96
N THR A 291 -16.32 -4.48 2.64
CA THR A 291 -16.67 -5.90 2.75
C THR A 291 -16.99 -6.26 4.20
N LEU A 292 -16.17 -5.81 5.15
CA LEU A 292 -16.37 -6.10 6.57
C LEU A 292 -17.62 -5.45 7.15
N LYS A 293 -18.01 -4.25 6.70
CA LYS A 293 -19.26 -3.61 7.14
C LYS A 293 -20.51 -4.44 6.85
N SER A 294 -20.45 -5.33 5.86
CA SER A 294 -21.54 -6.26 5.55
C SER A 294 -21.61 -7.44 6.53
N SER A 295 -20.54 -7.69 7.29
CA SER A 295 -20.47 -8.73 8.32
C SER A 295 -20.88 -8.20 9.69
N ALA A 296 -21.80 -8.89 10.36
CA ALA A 296 -22.30 -8.51 11.70
C ALA A 296 -21.21 -8.57 12.80
N ALA A 297 -20.05 -9.18 12.53
CA ALA A 297 -18.98 -9.39 13.50
C ALA A 297 -18.01 -8.21 13.64
N PHE A 298 -18.10 -7.20 12.78
CA PHE A 298 -17.08 -6.15 12.71
C PHE A 298 -17.35 -5.01 13.71
N SER A 299 -16.53 -4.95 14.78
CA SER A 299 -16.57 -3.89 15.81
C SER A 299 -15.42 -2.88 15.72
N ASP A 300 -14.61 -2.93 14.66
CA ASP A 300 -13.32 -2.23 14.55
C ASP A 300 -13.49 -0.72 14.16
N PRO A 301 -12.45 0.13 14.28
CA PRO A 301 -12.56 1.53 13.95
C PRO A 301 -12.87 1.69 12.46
N ASP A 302 -13.80 2.60 12.18
CA ASP A 302 -14.36 2.74 10.86
C ASP A 302 -13.39 3.48 9.93
N PHE A 303 -12.53 2.72 9.24
CA PHE A 303 -11.59 3.21 8.21
C PHE A 303 -12.33 4.04 7.17
N ALA A 304 -13.42 3.50 6.60
CA ALA A 304 -14.25 4.15 5.61
C ALA A 304 -14.80 5.50 6.11
N ARG A 305 -15.40 5.54 7.31
CA ARG A 305 -15.91 6.79 7.90
C ARG A 305 -14.80 7.80 8.19
N THR A 306 -13.60 7.34 8.55
CA THR A 306 -12.46 8.25 8.73
C THR A 306 -11.99 8.82 7.39
N LEU A 307 -11.97 8.01 6.33
CA LEU A 307 -11.65 8.44 4.97
C LEU A 307 -12.66 9.49 4.47
N PHE A 308 -13.96 9.26 4.69
CA PHE A 308 -15.01 10.20 4.28
C PHE A 308 -14.93 11.56 4.96
N LYS A 309 -14.35 11.62 6.17
CA LYS A 309 -14.25 12.83 6.98
C LYS A 309 -12.92 13.58 6.81
N THR A 310 -11.95 12.99 6.12
CA THR A 310 -10.62 13.60 5.96
C THR A 310 -10.58 14.45 4.69
N THR A 311 -10.93 15.74 4.77
CA THR A 311 -10.95 16.63 3.57
C THR A 311 -9.60 16.69 2.85
N ALA A 312 -8.49 16.71 3.60
CA ALA A 312 -7.14 16.83 3.05
C ALA A 312 -6.77 15.74 2.04
N ILE A 313 -7.28 14.51 2.18
CA ILE A 313 -7.00 13.44 1.22
C ILE A 313 -7.69 13.72 -0.12
N TRP A 314 -8.95 14.16 -0.09
CA TRP A 314 -9.71 14.47 -1.30
C TRP A 314 -9.17 15.72 -1.99
N GLU A 315 -8.77 16.74 -1.24
CA GLU A 315 -8.09 17.92 -1.79
C GLU A 315 -6.79 17.53 -2.50
N CYS A 316 -6.00 16.65 -1.87
CA CYS A 316 -4.76 16.14 -2.45
C CYS A 316 -5.02 15.36 -3.76
N LEU A 317 -5.99 14.44 -3.76
CA LEU A 317 -6.36 13.64 -4.93
C LEU A 317 -6.89 14.50 -6.07
N PHE A 318 -7.79 15.43 -5.81
CA PHE A 318 -8.36 16.31 -6.83
C PHE A 318 -7.30 17.27 -7.39
N ARG A 319 -6.44 17.83 -6.54
CA ARG A 319 -5.30 18.65 -6.98
C ARG A 319 -4.32 17.84 -7.84
N LEU A 320 -4.09 16.57 -7.53
CA LEU A 320 -3.27 15.69 -8.34
C LEU A 320 -3.87 15.51 -9.75
N LEU A 321 -5.18 15.29 -9.87
CA LEU A 321 -5.85 15.21 -11.17
C LEU A 321 -5.73 16.52 -11.96
N SER A 322 -6.02 17.65 -11.32
CA SER A 322 -5.90 18.98 -11.95
C SER A 322 -4.47 19.27 -12.44
N ARG A 323 -3.45 18.97 -11.62
CA ARG A 323 -2.03 19.14 -12.02
C ARG A 323 -1.68 18.26 -13.22
N THR A 324 -2.18 17.03 -13.25
CA THR A 324 -1.98 16.10 -14.37
C THR A 324 -2.66 16.59 -15.64
N ALA A 325 -3.84 17.20 -15.52
CA ALA A 325 -4.60 17.75 -16.65
C ALA A 325 -3.91 18.98 -17.27
N HIS A 326 -3.27 19.81 -16.45
CA HIS A 326 -2.53 20.99 -16.91
C HIS A 326 -1.14 20.68 -17.47
N ASP A 327 -0.57 19.51 -17.17
CA ASP A 327 0.68 19.06 -17.79
C ASP A 327 0.38 18.46 -19.17
N SER A 328 0.54 19.27 -20.22
CA SER A 328 0.26 18.88 -21.61
C SER A 328 1.06 17.67 -22.10
N ARG A 329 2.21 17.37 -21.47
CA ARG A 329 3.00 16.18 -21.81
C ARG A 329 2.44 14.94 -21.12
N ALA A 330 1.96 15.07 -19.89
CA ALA A 330 1.46 13.96 -19.11
C ALA A 330 -0.02 13.65 -19.41
N ALA A 331 -0.86 14.65 -19.73
CA ALA A 331 -2.32 14.51 -19.76
C ALA A 331 -2.86 13.36 -20.61
N HIS A 332 -2.14 12.96 -21.66
CA HIS A 332 -2.58 11.93 -22.62
C HIS A 332 -1.82 10.60 -22.52
N THR A 333 -0.93 10.44 -21.53
CA THR A 333 -0.19 9.20 -21.32
C THR A 333 -1.10 8.10 -20.74
N ALA A 334 -0.76 6.83 -20.96
CA ALA A 334 -1.50 5.70 -20.40
C ALA A 334 -1.47 5.75 -18.86
N GLU A 335 -0.34 6.20 -18.32
CA GLU A 335 -0.08 6.44 -16.92
C GLU A 335 -1.07 7.43 -16.31
N SER A 336 -1.27 8.59 -16.94
CA SER A 336 -2.22 9.58 -16.46
C SER A 336 -3.65 9.07 -16.55
N LYS A 337 -4.02 8.39 -17.64
CA LYS A 337 -5.35 7.75 -17.78
C LYS A 337 -5.64 6.78 -16.64
N GLN A 338 -4.67 5.94 -16.27
CA GLN A 338 -4.79 5.03 -15.15
C GLN A 338 -4.93 5.76 -13.81
N LEU A 339 -4.18 6.86 -13.61
CA LEU A 339 -4.29 7.69 -12.42
C LEU A 339 -5.71 8.28 -12.29
N TYR A 340 -6.21 8.91 -13.35
CA TYR A 340 -7.56 9.48 -13.35
C TYR A 340 -8.62 8.44 -13.03
N ARG A 341 -8.55 7.29 -13.71
CA ARG A 341 -9.44 6.16 -13.43
C ARG A 341 -9.36 5.73 -11.96
N SER A 342 -8.16 5.55 -11.41
CA SER A 342 -7.99 5.09 -10.03
C SER A 342 -8.64 6.03 -9.01
N VAL A 343 -8.54 7.35 -9.20
CA VAL A 343 -9.17 8.34 -8.31
C VAL A 343 -10.69 8.38 -8.48
N ILE A 344 -11.18 8.34 -9.73
CA ILE A 344 -12.62 8.35 -10.00
C ILE A 344 -13.31 7.06 -9.55
N ASP A 345 -12.64 5.92 -9.72
CA ASP A 345 -13.11 4.61 -9.23
C ASP A 345 -13.19 4.63 -7.69
N LEU A 346 -12.14 5.12 -7.00
CA LEU A 346 -12.17 5.27 -5.54
C LEU A 346 -13.30 6.20 -5.09
N PHE A 347 -13.52 7.32 -5.78
CA PHE A 347 -14.61 8.23 -5.50
C PHE A 347 -15.99 7.56 -5.69
N ALA A 348 -16.21 6.92 -6.84
CA ALA A 348 -17.46 6.23 -7.15
C ALA A 348 -17.76 5.15 -6.11
N LEU A 349 -16.75 4.35 -5.77
CA LEU A 349 -16.82 3.32 -4.75
C LEU A 349 -17.19 3.90 -3.38
N CYS A 350 -16.61 5.03 -2.98
CA CYS A 350 -16.97 5.74 -1.75
C CYS A 350 -18.43 6.21 -1.74
N VAL A 351 -18.92 6.78 -2.84
CA VAL A 351 -20.32 7.20 -2.98
C VAL A 351 -21.28 6.00 -2.87
N VAL A 352 -20.92 4.87 -3.48
CA VAL A 352 -21.78 3.68 -3.53
C VAL A 352 -21.92 3.04 -2.17
N HIS A 353 -20.84 2.85 -1.43
CA HIS A 353 -20.94 2.20 -0.11
C HIS A 353 -21.50 3.14 0.96
N THR A 354 -21.29 4.46 0.86
CA THR A 354 -21.97 5.39 1.77
C THR A 354 -23.49 5.39 1.59
N TRP A 355 -24.01 4.92 0.45
CA TRP A 355 -25.46 4.78 0.20
C TRP A 355 -26.21 4.05 1.33
N ALA A 356 -25.59 3.00 1.89
CA ALA A 356 -26.19 2.22 2.97
C ALA A 356 -26.37 3.01 4.27
N GLU A 357 -25.58 4.08 4.45
CA GLU A 357 -25.61 4.97 5.62
C GLU A 357 -25.83 6.43 5.16
N PRO A 358 -27.08 6.86 4.90
CA PRO A 358 -27.33 8.13 4.24
C PRO A 358 -26.78 9.37 4.97
N ALA A 359 -26.52 9.28 6.29
CA ALA A 359 -25.86 10.34 7.09
C ALA A 359 -24.38 10.50 6.76
N ASP A 360 -23.68 9.39 6.58
CA ASP A 360 -22.29 9.39 6.16
C ASP A 360 -22.19 9.81 4.70
N ALA A 361 -23.11 9.40 3.83
CA ALA A 361 -23.16 9.86 2.43
C ALA A 361 -23.30 11.39 2.31
N ALA A 362 -24.21 11.98 3.08
CA ALA A 362 -24.41 13.43 3.09
C ALA A 362 -23.15 14.18 3.55
N SER A 363 -22.47 13.65 4.57
CA SER A 363 -21.25 14.22 5.12
C SER A 363 -20.09 14.09 4.15
N PHE A 364 -19.95 12.92 3.52
CA PHE A 364 -18.96 12.63 2.51
C PHE A 364 -19.09 13.56 1.29
N LEU A 365 -20.30 13.72 0.76
CA LEU A 365 -20.54 14.63 -0.37
C LEU A 365 -20.17 16.08 -0.04
N LYS A 366 -20.42 16.55 1.19
CA LYS A 366 -19.97 17.88 1.61
C LYS A 366 -18.44 17.98 1.61
N VAL A 367 -17.76 16.95 2.11
CA VAL A 367 -16.29 16.91 2.17
C VAL A 367 -15.68 16.96 0.76
N VAL A 368 -16.14 16.14 -0.19
CA VAL A 368 -15.59 16.13 -1.56
C VAL A 368 -15.91 17.41 -2.33
N VAL A 369 -17.10 18.01 -2.11
CA VAL A 369 -17.44 19.31 -2.70
C VAL A 369 -16.52 20.40 -2.16
N GLN A 370 -16.33 20.46 -0.83
CA GLN A 370 -15.39 21.40 -0.21
C GLN A 370 -13.95 21.18 -0.67
N ALA A 371 -13.58 19.94 -0.96
CA ALA A 371 -12.28 19.58 -1.50
C ALA A 371 -12.07 19.98 -2.98
N GLY A 372 -13.08 20.55 -3.64
CA GLY A 372 -12.97 21.07 -5.00
C GLY A 372 -13.39 20.12 -6.12
N MET A 373 -14.13 19.04 -5.82
CA MET A 373 -14.54 18.02 -6.80
C MET A 373 -15.04 18.58 -8.13
N PHE A 374 -15.98 19.54 -8.10
CA PHE A 374 -16.59 20.07 -9.32
C PHE A 374 -15.62 20.90 -10.17
N ASN A 375 -14.73 21.68 -9.54
CA ASN A 375 -13.71 22.45 -10.29
C ASN A 375 -12.74 21.49 -10.99
N THR A 376 -12.31 20.44 -10.28
CA THR A 376 -11.47 19.41 -10.89
C THR A 376 -12.19 18.66 -12.00
N PHE A 377 -13.50 18.38 -11.88
CA PHE A 377 -14.26 17.73 -12.95
C PHE A 377 -14.39 18.62 -14.20
N ASP A 378 -14.58 19.94 -14.03
CA ASP A 378 -14.59 20.87 -15.16
C ASP A 378 -13.25 20.87 -15.93
N GLU A 379 -12.13 20.67 -15.24
CA GLU A 379 -10.80 20.60 -15.86
C GLU A 379 -10.50 19.23 -16.49
N VAL A 380 -10.87 18.15 -15.80
CA VAL A 380 -10.40 16.79 -16.10
C VAL A 380 -11.32 16.05 -17.08
N LEU A 381 -12.65 16.23 -16.97
CA LEU A 381 -13.60 15.51 -17.82
C LEU A 381 -13.42 15.77 -19.33
N PRO A 382 -13.18 17.00 -19.81
CA PRO A 382 -12.96 17.26 -21.24
C PRO A 382 -11.81 16.44 -21.85
N LEU A 383 -10.82 16.04 -21.04
CA LEU A 383 -9.64 15.32 -21.50
C LEU A 383 -9.86 13.81 -21.58
N LEU A 384 -10.83 13.25 -20.84
CA LEU A 384 -10.84 11.82 -20.52
C LEU A 384 -12.13 11.09 -20.79
N VAL A 385 -13.24 11.81 -20.86
CA VAL A 385 -14.57 11.19 -20.89
C VAL A 385 -14.80 10.32 -22.14
N SER A 386 -13.97 10.47 -23.17
CA SER A 386 -13.92 9.58 -24.34
C SER A 386 -13.47 8.15 -24.00
N GLU A 387 -12.83 7.91 -22.86
CA GLU A 387 -12.46 6.59 -22.36
C GLU A 387 -13.71 5.90 -21.76
N SER A 388 -14.07 4.73 -22.30
CA SER A 388 -15.29 3.99 -21.92
C SER A 388 -15.39 3.74 -20.42
N ASP A 389 -14.28 3.29 -19.82
CA ASP A 389 -14.23 2.81 -18.45
C ASP A 389 -14.44 3.96 -17.46
N LEU A 390 -13.91 5.15 -17.76
CA LEU A 390 -14.09 6.33 -16.91
C LEU A 390 -15.54 6.81 -16.92
N SER A 391 -16.18 6.81 -18.10
CA SER A 391 -17.58 7.19 -18.23
C SER A 391 -18.49 6.28 -17.40
N GLN A 392 -18.16 4.98 -17.31
CA GLN A 392 -18.88 4.03 -16.47
C GLN A 392 -18.77 4.39 -14.98
N SER A 393 -17.57 4.68 -14.49
CA SER A 393 -17.37 5.04 -13.07
C SER A 393 -18.04 6.37 -12.69
N ILE A 394 -18.02 7.35 -13.60
CA ILE A 394 -18.76 8.61 -13.42
C ILE A 394 -20.27 8.36 -13.40
N SER A 395 -20.79 7.58 -14.36
CA SER A 395 -22.19 7.15 -14.39
C SER A 395 -22.60 6.51 -13.07
N PHE A 396 -21.76 5.61 -12.55
CA PHE A 396 -22.00 4.89 -11.32
C PHE A 396 -22.05 5.84 -10.12
N ALA A 397 -21.08 6.75 -9.99
CA ALA A 397 -21.08 7.76 -8.94
C ALA A 397 -22.34 8.66 -9.01
N LEU A 398 -22.65 9.22 -10.19
CA LEU A 398 -23.79 10.11 -10.38
C LEU A 398 -25.13 9.42 -10.09
N LEU A 399 -25.27 8.14 -10.43
CA LEU A 399 -26.48 7.37 -10.15
C LEU A 399 -26.77 7.34 -8.65
N HIS A 400 -25.74 7.05 -7.85
CA HIS A 400 -25.88 7.00 -6.40
C HIS A 400 -26.09 8.39 -5.79
N ILE A 401 -25.48 9.44 -6.34
CA ILE A 401 -25.77 10.83 -5.93
C ILE A 401 -27.22 11.20 -6.23
N VAL A 402 -27.75 10.87 -7.41
CA VAL A 402 -29.16 11.14 -7.77
C VAL A 402 -30.10 10.35 -6.84
N ARG A 403 -29.82 9.08 -6.56
CA ARG A 403 -30.59 8.31 -5.59
C ARG A 403 -30.56 8.99 -4.21
N LEU A 404 -29.44 9.59 -3.82
CA LEU A 404 -29.26 10.22 -2.50
C LEU A 404 -29.98 11.55 -2.38
N THR A 405 -29.96 12.35 -3.42
CA THR A 405 -30.75 13.58 -3.48
C THR A 405 -32.25 13.31 -3.43
N ARG A 406 -32.72 12.18 -3.95
CA ARG A 406 -34.13 11.75 -3.85
C ARG A 406 -34.53 11.38 -2.42
N THR A 407 -33.70 10.62 -1.73
CA THR A 407 -33.96 10.23 -0.33
C THR A 407 -33.71 11.39 0.65
N ARG A 408 -32.82 12.33 0.29
CA ARG A 408 -32.43 13.47 1.13
C ARG A 408 -32.34 14.77 0.31
N PRO A 409 -33.47 15.48 0.14
CA PRO A 409 -33.53 16.71 -0.65
C PRO A 409 -32.60 17.85 -0.18
N SER A 410 -32.17 17.84 1.07
CA SER A 410 -31.20 18.82 1.59
C SER A 410 -29.84 18.74 0.90
N ILE A 411 -29.44 17.54 0.46
CA ILE A 411 -28.20 17.33 -0.30
C ILE A 411 -28.34 17.96 -1.69
N LEU A 412 -29.49 17.84 -2.33
CA LEU A 412 -29.73 18.50 -3.62
C LEU A 412 -29.61 20.02 -3.49
N ARG A 413 -30.16 20.61 -2.43
CA ARG A 413 -30.04 22.05 -2.17
C ARG A 413 -28.58 22.47 -2.00
N PHE A 414 -27.78 21.64 -1.34
CA PHE A 414 -26.34 21.86 -1.19
C PHE A 414 -25.61 21.74 -2.54
N LEU A 415 -25.81 20.65 -3.29
CA LEU A 415 -25.18 20.45 -4.60
C LEU A 415 -25.54 21.55 -5.60
N ARG A 416 -26.77 22.09 -5.54
CA ARG A 416 -27.20 23.20 -6.40
C ARG A 416 -26.47 24.51 -6.17
N GLN A 417 -25.72 24.66 -5.08
CA GLN A 417 -24.84 25.82 -4.90
C GLN A 417 -23.62 25.74 -5.84
N GLU A 418 -23.28 24.53 -6.28
CA GLU A 418 -22.17 24.25 -7.17
C GLU A 418 -22.62 24.04 -8.62
N LEU A 419 -23.92 24.03 -8.91
CA LEU A 419 -24.49 23.78 -10.23
C LEU A 419 -25.17 25.05 -10.77
N PRO A 420 -25.17 25.30 -12.09
CA PRO A 420 -24.76 24.41 -13.18
C PRO A 420 -23.25 24.39 -13.47
N ARG A 421 -22.78 23.32 -14.12
CA ARG A 421 -21.38 23.07 -14.51
C ARG A 421 -21.30 22.78 -16.02
N PRO A 422 -21.41 23.82 -16.88
CA PRO A 422 -21.59 23.63 -18.32
C PRO A 422 -20.41 22.93 -19.00
N ILE A 423 -19.18 23.07 -18.47
CA ILE A 423 -17.99 22.41 -19.03
C ILE A 423 -18.06 20.90 -18.80
N SER A 424 -18.25 20.48 -17.53
CA SER A 424 -18.47 19.07 -17.17
C SER A 424 -19.63 18.45 -17.95
N VAL A 425 -20.79 19.13 -18.01
CA VAL A 425 -21.96 18.66 -18.77
C VAL A 425 -21.63 18.48 -20.24
N ARG A 426 -20.97 19.46 -20.86
CA ARG A 426 -20.63 19.41 -22.28
C ARG A 426 -19.67 18.26 -22.57
N ALA A 427 -18.65 18.06 -21.73
CA ALA A 427 -17.72 16.94 -21.88
C ALA A 427 -18.47 15.61 -21.82
N ILE A 428 -19.30 15.39 -20.79
CA ILE A 428 -20.08 14.16 -20.64
C ILE A 428 -21.03 13.96 -21.83
N LEU A 429 -21.68 15.02 -22.30
CA LEU A 429 -22.53 14.97 -23.47
C LEU A 429 -21.74 14.57 -24.72
N ASP A 430 -20.62 15.23 -25.01
CA ASP A 430 -19.78 14.93 -26.17
C ASP A 430 -19.30 13.47 -26.15
N SER A 431 -18.96 12.94 -24.97
CA SER A 431 -18.57 11.54 -24.76
C SER A 431 -19.62 10.50 -25.17
N SER A 432 -20.90 10.89 -25.08
CA SER A 432 -22.00 10.03 -25.47
C SER A 432 -22.08 9.87 -26.99
N PHE A 433 -21.56 10.84 -27.76
CA PHE A 433 -21.51 10.81 -29.22
C PHE A 433 -20.18 10.26 -29.78
N THR A 434 -19.12 10.18 -28.97
CA THR A 434 -17.78 9.76 -29.44
C THR A 434 -17.49 8.29 -29.10
N GLY A 435 -17.30 7.46 -30.13
CA GLY A 435 -16.90 6.05 -29.98
C GLY A 435 -17.36 5.17 -31.14
N ILE A 436 -16.55 4.16 -31.50
CA ILE A 436 -16.90 3.23 -32.58
C ILE A 436 -18.16 2.44 -32.17
N GLY A 437 -19.23 2.55 -32.96
CA GLY A 437 -20.47 1.79 -32.73
C GLY A 437 -21.41 2.35 -31.67
N LYS A 438 -21.16 3.53 -31.10
CA LYS A 438 -22.12 4.17 -30.19
C LYS A 438 -23.33 4.66 -31.00
N PRO A 439 -24.58 4.32 -30.61
CA PRO A 439 -25.76 4.82 -31.28
C PRO A 439 -25.90 6.33 -31.03
N HIS A 440 -26.62 7.02 -31.90
CA HIS A 440 -26.99 8.41 -31.61
C HIS A 440 -27.88 8.45 -30.36
N PRO A 441 -27.56 9.31 -29.37
CA PRO A 441 -28.43 9.61 -28.24
C PRO A 441 -29.87 9.83 -28.72
N PRO A 442 -30.86 9.17 -28.10
CA PRO A 442 -32.24 9.31 -28.53
C PRO A 442 -32.67 10.76 -28.33
N ARG A 443 -33.43 11.30 -29.29
CA ARG A 443 -33.97 12.68 -29.21
C ARG A 443 -34.80 12.91 -27.95
N TYR A 444 -35.37 11.83 -27.41
CA TYR A 444 -36.20 11.81 -26.22
C TYR A 444 -35.75 10.67 -25.32
N LEU A 445 -35.65 10.93 -24.01
CA LEU A 445 -35.45 9.89 -23.00
C LEU A 445 -36.80 9.62 -22.34
N PRO A 446 -37.60 8.66 -22.86
CA PRO A 446 -39.00 8.54 -22.48
C PRO A 446 -39.22 8.13 -21.02
N ASN A 447 -38.18 7.81 -20.24
CA ASN A 447 -38.32 7.59 -18.82
C ASN A 447 -36.97 7.70 -18.09
N LEU A 448 -36.63 8.88 -17.56
CA LEU A 448 -35.44 9.05 -16.69
C LEU A 448 -35.49 8.14 -15.45
N GLU A 449 -36.67 7.71 -15.01
CA GLU A 449 -36.78 6.77 -13.90
C GLU A 449 -36.33 5.35 -14.30
N GLN A 450 -36.51 4.95 -15.57
CA GLN A 450 -35.96 3.70 -16.07
C GLN A 450 -34.43 3.67 -16.01
N LEU A 451 -33.74 4.77 -16.29
CA LEU A 451 -32.28 4.85 -16.16
C LEU A 451 -31.79 4.63 -14.71
N ILE A 452 -32.65 4.89 -13.73
CA ILE A 452 -32.38 4.74 -12.30
C ILE A 452 -32.84 3.37 -11.79
N SER A 453 -33.93 2.81 -12.31
CA SER A 453 -34.54 1.56 -11.85
C SER A 453 -33.97 0.31 -12.51
N ILE A 454 -33.42 0.42 -13.73
CA ILE A 454 -32.83 -0.71 -14.43
C ILE A 454 -31.48 -1.07 -13.79
N GLY A 455 -31.35 -2.33 -13.34
CA GLY A 455 -30.12 -2.89 -12.78
C GLY A 455 -28.99 -3.01 -13.81
N ASP A 456 -27.78 -3.32 -13.36
CA ASP A 456 -26.54 -3.16 -14.14
C ASP A 456 -26.47 -3.99 -15.44
N ALA A 457 -27.24 -5.07 -15.57
CA ALA A 457 -27.06 -6.04 -16.66
C ALA A 457 -27.85 -5.75 -17.97
N SER A 458 -28.83 -4.85 -17.99
CA SER A 458 -29.69 -4.67 -19.19
C SER A 458 -29.53 -3.31 -19.89
N MET A 459 -28.41 -2.62 -19.67
CA MET A 459 -28.20 -1.20 -20.04
C MET A 459 -27.12 -0.94 -21.09
N ASP A 460 -26.54 -1.97 -21.73
CA ASP A 460 -25.48 -1.77 -22.73
C ASP A 460 -25.83 -0.72 -23.81
N GLN A 461 -27.10 -0.67 -24.23
CA GLN A 461 -27.55 0.26 -25.25
C GLN A 461 -27.62 1.73 -24.78
N LEU A 462 -27.80 2.00 -23.48
CA LEU A 462 -27.95 3.37 -22.95
C LEU A 462 -26.80 3.78 -22.01
N ALA A 463 -25.84 2.89 -21.75
CA ALA A 463 -24.69 3.18 -20.91
C ALA A 463 -23.95 4.45 -21.35
N HIS A 464 -23.85 4.67 -22.67
CA HIS A 464 -23.14 5.81 -23.25
C HIS A 464 -23.76 7.20 -22.95
N ILE A 465 -25.06 7.30 -22.65
CA ILE A 465 -25.74 8.57 -22.30
C ILE A 465 -26.05 8.71 -20.82
N ARG A 466 -25.83 7.66 -20.03
CA ARG A 466 -26.30 7.56 -18.64
C ARG A 466 -25.70 8.66 -17.76
N SER A 467 -24.41 8.92 -17.88
CA SER A 467 -23.71 9.99 -17.13
C SER A 467 -24.34 11.36 -17.38
N TRP A 468 -24.65 11.68 -18.64
CA TRP A 468 -25.25 12.97 -19.02
C TRP A 468 -26.64 13.12 -18.42
N ALA A 469 -27.51 12.12 -18.62
CA ALA A 469 -28.87 12.14 -18.11
C ALA A 469 -28.91 12.29 -16.58
N LEU A 470 -28.04 11.58 -15.86
CA LEU A 470 -27.95 11.67 -14.40
C LEU A 470 -27.45 13.04 -13.92
N TRP A 471 -26.52 13.66 -14.64
CA TRP A 471 -26.06 15.00 -14.32
C TRP A 471 -27.17 16.04 -14.51
N ASP A 472 -27.89 15.97 -15.64
CA ASP A 472 -29.00 16.87 -15.95
C ASP A 472 -30.11 16.84 -14.87
N MET A 473 -30.33 15.67 -14.27
CA MET A 473 -31.25 15.50 -13.14
C MET A 473 -30.80 16.22 -11.86
N LEU A 474 -29.50 16.46 -11.67
CA LEU A 474 -28.98 17.23 -10.54
C LEU A 474 -29.14 18.74 -10.77
N GLU A 475 -28.91 19.21 -12.01
CA GLU A 475 -28.96 20.63 -12.36
C GLU A 475 -30.38 21.18 -12.44
N LEU A 476 -31.29 20.52 -13.18
CA LEU A 476 -32.58 21.10 -13.53
C LEU A 476 -33.63 20.95 -12.40
N PRO A 477 -34.13 22.06 -11.83
CA PRO A 477 -35.25 22.03 -10.89
C PRO A 477 -36.54 21.71 -11.66
N GLY A 478 -37.00 20.47 -11.59
CA GLY A 478 -38.31 20.09 -12.14
C GLY A 478 -38.28 19.58 -13.58
N SER A 479 -37.15 19.06 -14.07
CA SER A 479 -37.06 18.34 -15.34
C SER A 479 -38.08 17.18 -15.46
N ARG A 480 -38.62 16.66 -14.34
CA ARG A 480 -39.83 15.80 -14.37
C ARG A 480 -40.94 16.39 -15.24
N ARG A 481 -41.26 17.68 -15.09
CA ARG A 481 -42.34 18.33 -15.85
C ARG A 481 -41.98 18.56 -17.31
N VAL A 482 -40.76 19.00 -17.65
CA VAL A 482 -40.43 19.34 -19.05
C VAL A 482 -40.42 18.10 -19.96
N TYR A 483 -40.02 16.94 -19.43
CA TYR A 483 -40.07 15.68 -20.18
C TYR A 483 -41.48 15.04 -20.21
N GLU A 484 -42.30 15.20 -19.15
CA GLU A 484 -43.69 14.73 -19.11
C GLU A 484 -44.65 15.61 -19.94
N THR A 485 -44.52 16.95 -19.90
CA THR A 485 -45.46 17.85 -20.58
C THR A 485 -45.38 17.76 -22.11
N ARG A 486 -44.21 17.41 -22.68
CA ARG A 486 -44.08 17.16 -24.12
C ARG A 486 -44.68 15.82 -24.59
N MET A 487 -45.04 14.91 -23.68
CA MET A 487 -45.71 13.65 -24.04
C MET A 487 -47.21 13.80 -24.35
N HIS A 488 -47.81 14.96 -24.03
CA HIS A 488 -49.23 15.21 -24.29
C HIS A 488 -49.48 16.19 -25.46
N GLU A 489 -48.44 16.69 -26.12
CA GLU A 489 -48.55 17.67 -27.21
C GLU A 489 -48.13 17.13 -28.61
N THR A 490 -48.00 15.82 -28.76
CA THR A 490 -47.89 15.11 -30.06
C THR A 490 -48.77 13.88 -30.03
#